data_AF-A0AAD7Z1N1-F1
#
_entry.id   AF-A0AAD7Z1N1-F1
#
_cell.length_a   1.000
_cell.length_b   1.000
_cell.length_c   1.000
_cell.angle_alpha   90.00
_cell.angle_beta   90.00
_cell.angle_gamma   90.00
#
_symmetry.space_group_name_H-M   'P 1'
#
loop_
_entity.id
_entity.type
_entity.pdbx_description
1 polymer ?
#
loop_
_entity_poly.entity_id
_entity_poly.type
_entity_poly.pdbx_seq_one_letter_code
_entity_poly.pdbx_strand_id
1 'polypeptide(L)'
;MWRYRSADWDGMRSFFACYPWQPTCFSSEDASSCADAVTDVLWQGMEYYIPFSDVSTSGEARPWFSAECGHANALKHAAYRAWVDARTRNSLDVSEKKKAFNRAAKSCKKVMEMSLYDHISRIGNKLASYPAGSKAFWPLAKSVESNFCRPSLPPLLRPDGSRAHTAEEKANLFASLFAESSRLDSGDASPPAAPDGGETSMSDIHGYDSRTSVGLGLKNLDVNKASGPGGIPAIVLKTCGMNCHQS
;
A
#
# COMPACT_ATOMS: atom_id res chain seq x y z
N MET A 1 -5.75 -2.63 -9.04
CA MET A 1 -4.42 -1.99 -9.23
C MET A 1 -4.40 -1.27 -10.57
N TRP A 2 -4.04 0.02 -10.57
CA TRP A 2 -3.95 0.88 -11.77
C TRP A 2 -2.76 0.53 -12.67
N ARG A 3 -2.97 0.55 -13.99
CA ARG A 3 -1.95 0.24 -15.02
C ARG A 3 -1.50 1.52 -15.75
N TYR A 4 -0.73 2.36 -15.07
CA TYR A 4 -0.28 3.67 -15.59
C TYR A 4 0.49 3.63 -16.93
N ARG A 5 1.14 2.49 -17.27
CA ARG A 5 1.84 2.33 -18.55
C ARG A 5 0.89 2.19 -19.75
N SER A 6 -0.37 1.84 -19.50
CA SER A 6 -1.41 1.64 -20.52
C SER A 6 -2.50 2.71 -20.43
N ALA A 7 -2.24 3.80 -19.70
CA ALA A 7 -3.18 4.91 -19.57
C ALA A 7 -3.22 5.76 -20.84
N ASP A 8 -4.43 6.21 -21.18
CA ASP A 8 -4.65 7.24 -22.19
C ASP A 8 -4.48 8.63 -21.56
N TRP A 9 -3.22 9.05 -21.47
CA TRP A 9 -2.88 10.33 -20.86
C TRP A 9 -3.34 11.54 -21.69
N ASP A 10 -3.47 11.41 -23.01
CA ASP A 10 -3.92 12.49 -23.88
C ASP A 10 -5.43 12.72 -23.74
N GLY A 11 -6.21 11.64 -23.71
CA GLY A 11 -7.64 11.67 -23.40
C GLY A 11 -7.90 12.27 -22.02
N MET A 12 -7.15 11.82 -21.00
CA MET A 12 -7.28 12.34 -19.63
C MET A 12 -6.94 13.84 -19.52
N ARG A 13 -5.88 14.30 -20.20
CA ARG A 13 -5.54 15.73 -20.26
C ARG A 13 -6.63 16.55 -20.93
N SER A 14 -7.17 16.07 -22.05
CA SER A 14 -8.23 16.74 -22.79
C SER A 14 -9.51 16.84 -21.96
N PHE A 15 -9.86 15.76 -21.25
CA PHE A 15 -10.96 15.73 -20.28
C PHE A 15 -10.82 16.84 -19.22
N PHE A 16 -9.65 16.95 -18.58
CA PHE A 16 -9.43 17.99 -17.57
C PHE A 16 -9.40 19.40 -18.17
N ALA A 17 -8.84 19.60 -19.37
CA ALA A 17 -8.83 20.91 -20.01
C ALA A 17 -10.24 21.42 -20.35
N CYS A 18 -11.16 20.51 -20.70
CA CYS A 18 -12.54 20.83 -21.04
C CYS A 18 -13.51 20.78 -19.85
N TYR A 19 -13.06 20.37 -18.67
CA TYR A 19 -13.93 20.22 -17.51
C TYR A 19 -14.35 21.59 -16.93
N PRO A 20 -15.63 21.80 -16.56
CA PRO A 20 -16.10 23.07 -16.03
C PRO A 20 -15.72 23.25 -14.55
N TRP A 21 -14.42 23.45 -14.26
CA TRP A 21 -13.86 23.51 -12.91
C TRP A 21 -14.47 24.60 -12.01
N GLN A 22 -14.61 25.82 -12.52
CA GLN A 22 -15.13 26.96 -11.74
C GLN A 22 -16.53 26.70 -11.18
N PRO A 23 -17.55 26.41 -12.00
CA PRO A 23 -18.91 26.20 -11.49
C PRO A 23 -19.09 24.88 -10.74
N THR A 24 -18.16 23.92 -10.85
CA THR A 24 -18.34 22.56 -10.28
C THR A 24 -17.48 22.29 -9.05
N CYS A 25 -16.24 22.76 -9.04
CA CYS A 25 -15.28 22.49 -7.97
C CYS A 25 -14.98 23.71 -7.09
N PHE A 26 -15.31 24.93 -7.55
CA PHE A 26 -15.00 26.18 -6.87
C PHE A 26 -16.26 27.01 -6.58
N SER A 27 -17.42 26.35 -6.45
CA SER A 27 -18.70 26.99 -6.17
C SER A 27 -18.97 27.23 -4.68
N SER A 28 -18.12 26.71 -3.79
CA SER A 28 -18.23 26.84 -2.33
C SER A 28 -17.16 27.79 -1.80
N GLU A 29 -17.48 28.53 -0.73
CA GLU A 29 -16.47 29.30 0.03
C GLU A 29 -15.63 28.41 0.95
N ASP A 30 -16.06 27.16 1.21
CA ASP A 30 -15.29 26.19 1.98
C ASP A 30 -14.22 25.51 1.12
N ALA A 31 -12.95 25.73 1.48
CA ALA A 31 -11.79 25.19 0.80
C ALA A 31 -11.73 23.64 0.86
N SER A 32 -12.23 23.03 1.94
CA SER A 32 -12.21 21.56 2.08
C SER A 32 -13.17 20.92 1.08
N SER A 33 -14.40 21.44 0.99
CA SER A 33 -15.40 21.02 0.02
C SER A 33 -14.90 21.19 -1.43
N CYS A 34 -14.19 22.27 -1.72
CA CYS A 34 -13.59 22.47 -3.04
C CYS A 34 -12.49 21.43 -3.34
N ALA A 35 -11.65 21.11 -2.36
CA ALA A 35 -10.59 20.12 -2.51
C ALA A 35 -11.14 18.69 -2.73
N ASP A 36 -12.23 18.35 -2.04
CA ASP A 36 -12.93 17.07 -2.25
C ASP A 36 -13.54 17.00 -3.65
N ALA A 37 -14.22 18.07 -4.10
CA ALA A 37 -14.77 18.14 -5.45
C ALA A 37 -13.69 18.02 -6.54
N VAL A 38 -12.52 18.64 -6.36
CA VAL A 38 -11.37 18.46 -7.28
C VAL A 38 -10.89 17.01 -7.27
N THR A 39 -10.82 16.38 -6.08
CA THR A 39 -10.37 14.99 -5.92
C THR A 39 -11.29 14.02 -6.65
N ASP A 40 -12.62 14.21 -6.56
CA ASP A 40 -13.62 13.39 -7.23
C ASP A 40 -13.50 13.45 -8.76
N VAL A 41 -13.24 14.64 -9.31
CA VAL A 41 -13.04 14.82 -10.76
C VAL A 41 -11.75 14.14 -11.22
N LEU A 42 -10.68 14.24 -10.44
CA LEU A 42 -9.43 13.53 -10.72
C LEU A 42 -9.64 12.02 -10.71
N TRP A 43 -10.44 11.51 -9.77
CA TRP A 43 -10.79 10.10 -9.69
C TRP A 43 -11.58 9.61 -10.91
N GLN A 44 -12.60 10.37 -11.32
CA GLN A 44 -13.36 10.09 -12.55
C GLN A 44 -12.44 10.04 -13.77
N GLY A 45 -11.52 11.00 -13.91
CA GLY A 45 -10.52 10.97 -14.97
C GLY A 45 -9.63 9.71 -14.91
N MET A 46 -9.24 9.27 -13.72
CA MET A 46 -8.48 8.03 -13.59
C MET A 46 -9.29 6.81 -14.01
N GLU A 47 -10.57 6.71 -13.63
CA GLU A 47 -11.44 5.59 -13.99
C GLU A 47 -11.68 5.46 -15.49
N TYR A 48 -11.88 6.57 -16.19
CA TYR A 48 -12.14 6.56 -17.64
C TYR A 48 -10.88 6.28 -18.48
N TYR A 49 -9.71 6.76 -18.03
CA TYR A 49 -8.53 6.81 -18.90
C TYR A 49 -7.36 5.94 -18.42
N ILE A 50 -7.42 5.35 -17.23
CA ILE A 50 -6.38 4.47 -16.70
C ILE A 50 -6.98 3.07 -16.49
N PRO A 51 -6.56 2.07 -17.28
CA PRO A 51 -7.00 0.70 -17.04
C PRO A 51 -6.62 0.25 -15.63
N PHE A 52 -7.58 -0.29 -14.88
CA PHE A 52 -7.32 -0.97 -13.62
C PHE A 52 -7.68 -2.45 -13.75
N SER A 53 -6.97 -3.29 -13.01
CA SER A 53 -7.32 -4.69 -12.87
C SER A 53 -7.44 -5.05 -11.41
N ASP A 54 -8.50 -5.76 -11.08
CA ASP A 54 -8.58 -6.47 -9.81
C ASP A 54 -7.52 -7.56 -9.83
N VAL A 55 -6.54 -7.41 -8.95
CA VAL A 55 -5.68 -8.55 -8.64
C VAL A 55 -6.57 -9.44 -7.81
N SER A 56 -7.19 -10.44 -8.46
CA SER A 56 -7.71 -11.58 -7.72
C SER A 56 -6.54 -12.10 -6.91
N THR A 57 -6.58 -11.87 -5.61
CA THR A 57 -5.79 -12.62 -4.64
C THR A 57 -6.35 -14.03 -4.67
N SER A 58 -6.07 -14.76 -5.76
CA SER A 58 -6.38 -16.17 -5.85
C SER A 58 -5.71 -16.80 -4.64
N GLY A 59 -6.54 -17.27 -3.72
CA GLY A 59 -6.11 -17.84 -2.46
C GLY A 59 -5.06 -18.93 -2.66
N GLU A 60 -4.16 -19.01 -1.69
CA GLU A 60 -3.43 -20.23 -1.30
C GLU A 60 -2.32 -20.80 -2.20
N ALA A 61 -1.99 -20.19 -3.35
CA ALA A 61 -0.75 -20.57 -4.02
C ALA A 61 0.45 -19.98 -3.26
N ARG A 62 1.20 -20.82 -2.54
CA ARG A 62 2.43 -20.37 -1.85
C ARG A 62 3.37 -19.75 -2.90
N PRO A 63 3.88 -18.51 -2.72
CA PRO A 63 4.67 -17.81 -3.74
C PRO A 63 5.97 -18.52 -4.15
N TRP A 64 6.45 -19.46 -3.34
CA TRP A 64 7.63 -20.28 -3.59
C TRP A 64 7.32 -21.62 -4.28
N PHE A 65 6.04 -22.01 -4.41
CA PHE A 65 5.65 -23.27 -5.02
C PHE A 65 5.66 -23.15 -6.55
N SER A 66 6.74 -23.66 -7.16
CA SER A 66 6.95 -23.61 -8.60
C SER A 66 6.20 -24.73 -9.34
N ALA A 67 6.12 -24.62 -10.68
CA ALA A 67 5.63 -25.71 -11.53
C ALA A 67 6.43 -27.00 -11.35
N GLU A 68 7.74 -26.89 -11.07
CA GLU A 68 8.62 -28.02 -10.76
C GLU A 68 8.23 -28.70 -9.44
N CYS A 69 7.88 -27.94 -8.40
CA CYS A 69 7.31 -28.49 -7.17
C CYS A 69 6.02 -29.28 -7.44
N GLY A 70 5.14 -28.72 -8.29
CA GLY A 70 3.92 -29.39 -8.73
C GLY A 70 4.21 -30.71 -9.44
N HIS A 71 5.13 -30.70 -10.41
CA HIS A 71 5.54 -31.89 -11.16
C HIS A 71 6.17 -32.96 -10.25
N ALA A 72 7.10 -32.58 -9.38
CA ALA A 72 7.76 -33.51 -8.46
C ALA A 72 6.78 -34.11 -7.44
N ASN A 73 5.79 -33.33 -6.99
CA ASN A 73 4.72 -33.84 -6.13
C ASN A 73 3.79 -34.82 -6.88
N ALA A 74 3.46 -34.54 -8.14
CA ALA A 74 2.68 -35.44 -8.98
C ALA A 74 3.40 -36.78 -9.23
N LEU A 75 4.71 -36.75 -9.52
CA LEU A 75 5.54 -37.95 -9.67
C LEU A 75 5.61 -38.78 -8.38
N LYS A 76 5.83 -38.12 -7.23
CA LYS A 76 5.79 -38.77 -5.91
C LYS A 76 4.43 -39.45 -5.67
N HIS A 77 3.34 -38.75 -5.97
CA HIS A 77 1.99 -39.27 -5.78
C HIS A 77 1.67 -40.43 -6.72
N ALA A 78 2.09 -40.37 -7.99
CA ALA A 78 1.97 -41.48 -8.94
C ALA A 78 2.76 -42.72 -8.47
N ALA A 79 4.01 -42.55 -8.03
CA ALA A 79 4.83 -43.63 -7.51
C ALA A 79 4.25 -44.25 -6.22
N TYR A 80 3.66 -43.42 -5.35
CA TYR A 80 2.95 -43.89 -4.16
C TYR A 80 1.76 -44.78 -4.53
N ARG A 81 0.90 -44.32 -5.45
CA ARG A 81 -0.25 -45.11 -5.92
C ARG A 81 0.18 -46.44 -6.53
N ALA A 82 1.24 -46.45 -7.35
CA ALA A 82 1.79 -47.68 -7.93
C ALA A 82 2.35 -48.64 -6.88
N TRP A 83 3.00 -48.14 -5.83
CA TRP A 83 3.49 -48.96 -4.72
C TRP A 83 2.34 -49.54 -3.87
N VAL A 84 1.33 -48.73 -3.54
CA VAL A 84 0.15 -49.18 -2.80
C VAL A 84 -0.59 -50.25 -3.57
N ASP A 85 -0.82 -50.05 -4.86
CA ASP A 85 -1.49 -51.02 -5.73
C ASP A 85 -0.71 -52.35 -5.83
N ALA A 86 0.61 -52.29 -6.07
CA ALA A 86 1.46 -53.49 -6.06
C ALA A 86 1.39 -54.24 -4.72
N ARG A 87 1.36 -53.50 -3.60
CA ARG A 87 1.25 -54.05 -2.24
C ARG A 87 -0.09 -54.75 -2.04
N THR A 88 -1.18 -54.14 -2.49
CA THR A 88 -2.53 -54.71 -2.40
C THR A 88 -2.67 -55.98 -3.22
N ARG A 89 -2.05 -56.02 -4.42
CA ARG A 89 -2.07 -57.19 -5.31
C ARG A 89 -1.02 -58.26 -4.98
N ASN A 90 -0.27 -58.09 -3.89
CA ASN A 90 0.83 -58.95 -3.47
C ASN A 90 1.81 -59.27 -4.63
N SER A 91 2.13 -58.25 -5.43
CA SER A 91 2.95 -58.40 -6.62
C SER A 91 4.42 -58.70 -6.27
N LEU A 92 5.12 -59.39 -7.18
CA LEU A 92 6.56 -59.66 -7.02
C LEU A 92 7.41 -58.38 -7.10
N ASP A 93 6.91 -57.32 -7.72
CA ASP A 93 7.62 -56.06 -7.94
C ASP A 93 7.43 -55.01 -6.81
N VAL A 94 6.77 -55.37 -5.70
CA VAL A 94 6.46 -54.44 -4.58
C VAL A 94 7.72 -53.74 -4.06
N SER A 95 8.83 -54.47 -3.95
CA SER A 95 10.11 -53.92 -3.48
C SER A 95 10.64 -52.85 -4.43
N GLU A 96 10.58 -53.09 -5.74
CA GLU A 96 11.02 -52.12 -6.75
C GLU A 96 10.12 -50.89 -6.81
N LYS A 97 8.80 -51.06 -6.68
CA LYS A 97 7.85 -49.94 -6.58
C LYS A 97 8.08 -49.11 -5.33
N LYS A 98 8.40 -49.74 -4.19
CA LYS A 98 8.78 -49.04 -2.95
C LYS A 98 10.06 -48.23 -3.13
N LYS A 99 11.08 -48.80 -3.79
CA LYS A 99 12.32 -48.07 -4.13
C LYS A 99 12.03 -46.87 -5.04
N ALA A 100 11.17 -47.04 -6.05
CA ALA A 100 10.77 -45.96 -6.95
C ALA A 100 10.05 -44.83 -6.22
N PHE A 101 9.11 -45.15 -5.32
CA PHE A 101 8.47 -44.16 -4.45
C PHE A 101 9.49 -43.42 -3.57
N ASN A 102 10.41 -44.14 -2.92
CA ASN A 102 11.44 -43.52 -2.09
C ASN A 102 12.34 -42.56 -2.89
N ARG A 103 12.72 -42.92 -4.12
CA ARG A 103 13.48 -42.04 -5.01
C ARG A 103 12.67 -40.79 -5.36
N ALA A 104 11.40 -40.94 -5.75
CA ALA A 104 10.53 -39.81 -6.07
C ALA A 104 10.28 -38.90 -4.85
N ALA A 105 10.12 -39.47 -3.66
CA ALA A 105 9.94 -38.72 -2.42
C ALA A 105 11.19 -37.89 -2.05
N LYS A 106 12.39 -38.47 -2.17
CA LYS A 106 13.65 -37.74 -1.95
C LYS A 106 13.83 -36.61 -2.96
N SER A 107 13.53 -36.87 -4.24
CA SER A 107 13.61 -35.85 -5.30
C SER A 107 12.62 -34.72 -5.05
N CYS A 108 11.37 -35.03 -4.69
CA CYS A 108 10.33 -34.06 -4.38
C CYS A 108 10.74 -33.16 -3.19
N LYS A 109 11.28 -33.75 -2.12
CA LYS A 109 11.81 -33.00 -0.99
C LYS A 109 12.90 -32.02 -1.43
N LYS A 110 13.88 -32.48 -2.22
CA LYS A 110 14.98 -31.65 -2.72
C LYS A 110 14.48 -30.46 -3.56
N VAL A 111 13.53 -30.69 -4.47
CA VAL A 111 12.96 -29.63 -5.33
C VAL A 111 12.20 -28.60 -4.48
N MET A 112 11.44 -29.04 -3.47
CA MET A 112 10.74 -28.13 -2.55
C MET A 112 11.71 -27.28 -1.73
N GLU A 113 12.77 -27.89 -1.19
CA GLU A 113 13.81 -27.17 -0.43
C GLU A 113 14.54 -26.15 -1.30
N MET A 114 14.91 -26.54 -2.53
CA MET A 114 15.57 -25.63 -3.47
C MET A 114 14.66 -24.46 -3.86
N SER A 115 13.39 -24.74 -4.20
CA SER A 115 12.45 -23.69 -4.58
C SER A 115 12.17 -22.70 -3.45
N LEU A 116 12.13 -23.18 -2.19
CA LEU A 116 12.03 -22.32 -1.03
C LEU A 116 13.29 -21.47 -0.83
N TYR A 117 14.47 -22.08 -0.94
CA TYR A 117 15.75 -21.38 -0.82
C TYR A 117 15.90 -20.30 -1.90
N ASP A 118 15.61 -20.62 -3.16
CA ASP A 118 15.66 -19.67 -4.28
C ASP A 118 14.67 -18.53 -4.11
N HIS A 119 13.50 -18.81 -3.53
CA HIS A 119 12.53 -17.78 -3.20
C HIS A 119 13.06 -16.82 -2.13
N ILE A 120 13.58 -17.34 -1.02
CA ILE A 120 14.16 -16.55 0.07
C ILE A 120 15.34 -15.72 -0.45
N SER A 121 16.24 -16.34 -1.22
CA SER A 121 17.39 -15.67 -1.83
C SER A 121 16.98 -14.55 -2.77
N ARG A 122 15.96 -14.77 -3.63
CA ARG A 122 15.43 -13.71 -4.52
C ARG A 122 14.82 -12.55 -3.75
N ILE A 123 14.11 -12.83 -2.66
CA ILE A 123 13.54 -11.79 -1.79
C ILE A 123 14.66 -11.00 -1.10
N GLY A 124 15.65 -11.70 -0.51
CA GLY A 124 16.80 -11.08 0.14
C GLY A 124 17.58 -10.17 -0.81
N ASN A 125 17.87 -10.65 -2.03
CA ASN A 125 18.54 -9.87 -3.06
C ASN A 125 17.73 -8.63 -3.47
N LYS A 126 16.40 -8.76 -3.60
CA LYS A 126 15.53 -7.61 -3.89
C LYS A 126 15.55 -6.58 -2.75
N LEU A 127 15.44 -7.02 -1.50
CA LEU A 127 15.50 -6.13 -0.34
C LEU A 127 16.85 -5.41 -0.27
N ALA A 128 17.96 -6.12 -0.50
CA ALA A 128 19.30 -5.54 -0.53
C ALA A 128 19.53 -4.57 -1.70
N SER A 129 18.84 -4.77 -2.83
CA SER A 129 18.96 -3.91 -4.01
C SER A 129 18.22 -2.57 -3.89
N TYR A 130 17.26 -2.47 -2.98
CA TYR A 130 16.48 -1.24 -2.84
C TYR A 130 17.19 -0.22 -1.94
N PRO A 131 17.24 1.07 -2.34
CA PRO A 131 17.66 2.13 -1.44
C PRO A 131 16.80 2.14 -0.18
N ALA A 132 17.43 2.39 0.96
CA ALA A 132 16.74 2.52 2.24
C ALA A 132 15.61 3.56 2.13
N GLY A 133 14.41 3.17 2.54
CA GLY A 133 13.22 4.05 2.52
C GLY A 133 12.47 4.14 1.19
N SER A 134 12.86 3.41 0.14
CA SER A 134 12.14 3.44 -1.15
C SER A 134 10.72 2.87 -1.05
N LYS A 135 9.80 3.38 -1.89
CA LYS A 135 8.40 2.89 -1.96
C LYS A 135 8.29 1.42 -2.35
N ALA A 136 9.30 0.85 -3.03
CA ALA A 136 9.34 -0.57 -3.37
C ALA A 136 9.85 -1.45 -2.21
N PHE A 137 10.66 -0.89 -1.31
CA PHE A 137 11.21 -1.60 -0.16
C PHE A 137 10.11 -1.96 0.85
N TRP A 138 9.30 -0.99 1.28
CA TRP A 138 8.35 -1.19 2.37
C TRP A 138 7.25 -2.23 2.08
N PRO A 139 6.63 -2.29 0.89
CA PRO A 139 5.66 -3.34 0.56
C PRO A 139 6.31 -4.73 0.55
N LEU A 140 7.53 -4.85 0.02
CA LEU A 140 8.24 -6.13 0.00
C LEU A 140 8.62 -6.57 1.42
N ALA A 141 9.19 -5.68 2.23
CA ALA A 141 9.53 -5.96 3.62
C ALA A 141 8.29 -6.39 4.43
N LYS A 142 7.17 -5.68 4.28
CA LYS A 142 5.89 -6.04 4.91
C LYS A 142 5.33 -7.38 4.43
N SER A 143 5.54 -7.76 3.18
CA SER A 143 5.07 -9.05 2.66
C SER A 143 5.87 -10.24 3.21
N VAL A 144 7.11 -10.00 3.63
CA VAL A 144 8.03 -11.01 4.18
C VAL A 144 7.85 -11.09 5.69
N GLU A 145 7.85 -9.94 6.36
CA GLU A 145 7.53 -9.81 7.76
C GLU A 145 6.02 -9.64 7.92
N SER A 146 5.30 -10.77 7.99
CA SER A 146 3.92 -10.81 8.50
C SER A 146 3.76 -10.22 9.92
N ASN A 147 4.84 -9.71 10.52
CA ASN A 147 4.96 -9.20 11.88
C ASN A 147 4.70 -7.69 12.02
N PHE A 148 4.79 -6.88 10.96
CA PHE A 148 4.41 -5.45 11.07
C PHE A 148 2.91 -5.23 11.31
N CYS A 149 2.09 -6.27 11.13
CA CYS A 149 0.66 -6.27 11.45
C CYS A 149 0.36 -6.69 12.90
N ARG A 150 1.38 -6.99 13.71
CA ARG A 150 1.21 -7.15 15.16
C ARG A 150 1.39 -5.78 15.81
N PRO A 151 0.52 -5.36 16.73
CA PRO A 151 0.71 -4.09 17.42
C PRO A 151 2.08 -4.12 18.10
N SER A 152 2.97 -3.19 17.69
CA SER A 152 4.35 -3.10 18.22
C SER A 152 4.38 -2.76 19.72
N LEU A 153 3.29 -2.19 20.22
CA LEU A 153 3.11 -1.88 21.63
C LEU A 153 2.42 -3.04 22.35
N PRO A 154 2.91 -3.48 23.52
CA PRO A 154 2.17 -4.39 24.38
C PRO A 154 0.79 -3.80 24.74
N PRO A 155 -0.18 -4.61 25.19
CA PRO A 155 -1.46 -4.09 25.66
C PRO A 155 -1.27 -3.04 26.74
N LEU A 156 -1.93 -1.90 26.61
CA LEU A 156 -1.84 -0.81 27.58
C LEU A 156 -2.91 -1.00 28.66
N LEU A 157 -2.57 -0.70 29.91
CA LEU A 157 -3.54 -0.74 31.00
C LEU A 157 -4.36 0.55 30.99
N ARG A 158 -5.69 0.43 31.01
CA ARG A 158 -6.60 1.55 31.16
C ARG A 158 -6.78 1.89 32.65
N PRO A 159 -7.22 3.11 33.00
CA PRO A 159 -7.49 3.50 34.37
C PRO A 159 -8.53 2.62 35.08
N ASP A 160 -9.46 2.02 34.33
CA ASP A 160 -10.49 1.09 34.82
C ASP A 160 -9.98 -0.35 35.07
N GLY A 161 -8.68 -0.60 34.86
CA GLY A 161 -8.05 -1.91 34.99
C GLY A 161 -8.19 -2.83 33.78
N SER A 162 -8.92 -2.42 32.74
CA SER A 162 -9.02 -3.16 31.47
C SER A 162 -7.76 -2.95 30.59
N ARG A 163 -7.62 -3.73 29.50
CA ARG A 163 -6.46 -3.65 28.61
C ARG A 163 -6.84 -3.22 27.20
N ALA A 164 -6.11 -2.25 26.66
CA ALA A 164 -6.20 -1.83 25.27
C ALA A 164 -5.30 -2.71 24.41
N HIS A 165 -5.88 -3.52 23.54
CA HIS A 165 -5.19 -4.53 22.75
C HIS A 165 -4.97 -4.08 21.30
N THR A 166 -5.95 -3.41 20.71
CA THR A 166 -5.88 -2.95 19.31
C THR A 166 -5.06 -1.66 19.19
N ALA A 167 -4.62 -1.35 17.97
CA ALA A 167 -3.90 -0.10 17.71
C ALA A 167 -4.79 1.13 17.93
N GLU A 168 -6.07 1.05 17.54
CA GLU A 168 -7.07 2.10 17.73
C GLU A 168 -7.35 2.38 19.20
N GLU A 169 -7.57 1.34 20.01
CA GLU A 169 -7.79 1.48 21.45
C GLU A 169 -6.61 2.17 22.15
N LYS A 170 -5.38 1.85 21.72
CA LYS A 170 -4.16 2.46 22.27
C LYS A 170 -4.01 3.92 21.84
N ALA A 171 -4.29 4.23 20.58
CA ALA A 171 -4.24 5.60 20.07
C ALA A 171 -5.24 6.51 20.81
N ASN A 172 -6.47 6.03 20.98
CA ASN A 172 -7.51 6.76 21.71
C ASN A 172 -7.15 6.97 23.17
N LEU A 173 -6.56 5.96 23.83
CA LEU A 173 -6.08 6.08 25.21
C LEU A 173 -4.96 7.11 25.36
N PHE A 174 -4.01 7.16 24.42
CA PHE A 174 -2.98 8.20 24.44
C PHE A 174 -3.56 9.59 24.21
N ALA A 175 -4.48 9.72 23.26
CA ALA A 175 -5.15 11.00 22.98
C ALA A 175 -5.90 11.52 24.20
N SER A 176 -6.63 10.66 24.93
CA SER A 176 -7.35 11.06 26.14
C SER A 176 -6.39 11.46 27.27
N LEU A 177 -5.34 10.66 27.52
CA LEU A 177 -4.31 10.97 28.53
C LEU A 177 -3.59 12.30 28.23
N PHE A 178 -3.28 12.53 26.96
CA PHE A 178 -2.64 13.78 26.53
C PHE A 178 -3.57 14.98 26.72
N ALA A 179 -4.85 14.85 26.33
CA ALA A 179 -5.84 15.90 26.53
C ALA A 179 -6.08 16.21 28.01
N GLU A 180 -6.10 15.19 28.88
CA GLU A 180 -6.20 15.36 30.32
C GLU A 180 -4.98 16.05 30.92
N SER A 181 -3.78 15.66 30.49
CA SER A 181 -2.52 16.23 30.97
C SER A 181 -2.21 17.62 30.39
N SER A 182 -2.93 18.01 29.34
CA SER A 182 -2.80 19.32 28.66
C SER A 182 -3.87 20.32 29.09
N ARG A 183 -4.59 20.05 30.20
CA ARG A 183 -5.50 21.03 30.79
C ARG A 183 -4.67 22.14 31.44
N LEU A 184 -4.79 23.34 30.91
CA LEU A 184 -4.23 24.53 31.54
C LEU A 184 -4.88 24.72 32.91
N ASP A 185 -4.08 25.03 33.93
CA ASP A 185 -4.60 25.41 35.23
C ASP A 185 -5.34 26.74 35.07
N SER A 186 -6.67 26.70 35.16
CA SER A 186 -7.54 27.87 35.10
C SER A 186 -7.64 28.57 36.46
N GLY A 187 -6.73 28.29 37.41
CA GLY A 187 -6.64 29.01 38.67
C GLY A 187 -6.15 30.43 38.44
N ASP A 188 -7.05 31.42 38.55
CA ASP A 188 -6.93 32.88 38.78
C ASP A 188 -5.75 33.67 38.19
N ALA A 189 -4.90 33.07 37.37
CA ALA A 189 -3.80 33.71 36.70
C ALA A 189 -4.37 34.40 35.46
N SER A 190 -4.65 35.70 35.60
CA SER A 190 -4.83 36.56 34.45
C SER A 190 -3.62 36.39 33.53
N PRO A 191 -3.80 36.06 32.25
CA PRO A 191 -2.72 36.18 31.29
C PRO A 191 -2.15 37.60 31.38
N PRO A 192 -0.82 37.79 31.22
CA PRO A 192 -0.24 39.12 31.18
C PRO A 192 -1.00 39.94 30.14
N ALA A 193 -1.35 41.18 30.49
CA ALA A 193 -2.11 42.06 29.61
C ALA A 193 -1.43 42.08 28.24
N ALA A 194 -2.13 41.57 27.22
CA ALA A 194 -1.64 41.64 25.87
C ALA A 194 -1.39 43.13 25.56
N PRO A 195 -0.26 43.50 24.94
CA PRO A 195 -0.08 44.87 24.47
C PRO A 195 -1.31 45.23 23.62
N ASP A 196 -1.86 46.43 23.88
CA ASP A 196 -3.08 46.94 23.23
C ASP A 196 -3.10 46.52 21.77
N GLY A 197 -4.18 45.84 21.40
CA GLY A 197 -4.36 45.21 20.11
C GLY A 197 -4.05 46.19 18.99
N GLY A 198 -2.85 46.09 18.44
CA GLY A 198 -2.65 46.45 17.06
C GLY A 198 -3.60 45.56 16.28
N GLU A 199 -4.51 46.17 15.53
CA GLU A 199 -5.24 45.53 14.46
C GLU A 199 -4.22 45.08 13.40
N THR A 200 -3.36 44.11 13.72
CA THR A 200 -2.68 43.30 12.72
C THR A 200 -3.75 42.38 12.15
N SER A 201 -4.63 42.97 11.34
CA SER A 201 -5.31 42.25 10.29
C SER A 201 -4.21 41.55 9.50
N MET A 202 -4.31 40.22 9.42
CA MET A 202 -3.44 39.46 8.53
C MET A 202 -3.67 40.06 7.16
N SER A 203 -2.65 40.75 6.60
CA SER A 203 -2.74 41.33 5.26
C SER A 203 -3.34 40.29 4.34
N ASP A 204 -4.29 40.70 3.50
CA ASP A 204 -4.94 39.83 2.51
C ASP A 204 -3.90 38.84 2.00
N ILE A 205 -4.17 37.55 2.21
CA ILE A 205 -3.35 36.51 1.62
C ILE A 205 -3.51 36.74 0.13
N HIS A 206 -2.56 37.45 -0.48
CA HIS A 206 -2.42 37.51 -1.91
C HIS A 206 -2.19 36.06 -2.32
N GLY A 207 -3.30 35.39 -2.66
CA GLY A 207 -3.30 34.00 -3.06
C GLY A 207 -2.24 33.89 -4.12
N TYR A 208 -1.20 33.10 -3.84
CA TYR A 208 0.02 32.99 -4.64
C TYR A 208 -0.32 33.15 -6.13
N ASP A 209 -0.14 34.36 -6.65
CA ASP A 209 -0.24 34.59 -8.08
C ASP A 209 0.98 33.91 -8.65
N SER A 210 0.77 32.74 -9.24
CA SER A 210 1.71 32.11 -10.15
C SER A 210 1.15 30.76 -10.57
N ARG A 211 0.39 30.74 -11.68
CA ARG A 211 0.24 29.52 -12.51
C ARG A 211 1.60 28.80 -12.66
N THR A 212 2.69 29.57 -12.67
CA THR A 212 4.08 29.11 -12.70
C THR A 212 4.53 28.38 -11.42
N SER A 213 4.09 28.73 -10.20
CA SER A 213 4.50 28.13 -8.93
C SER A 213 3.77 26.82 -8.72
N VAL A 214 2.48 26.78 -9.04
CA VAL A 214 1.67 25.54 -9.09
C VAL A 214 2.23 24.62 -10.16
N GLY A 215 2.50 25.12 -11.36
CA GLY A 215 3.13 24.36 -12.44
C GLY A 215 4.52 23.81 -12.07
N LEU A 216 5.35 24.60 -11.40
CA LEU A 216 6.67 24.19 -10.91
C LEU A 216 6.54 23.12 -9.82
N GLY A 217 5.59 23.28 -8.90
CA GLY A 217 5.27 22.30 -7.87
C GLY A 217 4.87 20.96 -8.48
N LEU A 218 3.95 20.97 -9.45
CA LEU A 218 3.50 19.76 -10.16
C LEU A 218 4.64 19.11 -10.96
N LYS A 219 5.48 19.90 -11.63
CA LYS A 219 6.64 19.40 -12.39
C LYS A 219 7.68 18.72 -11.49
N ASN A 220 7.86 19.21 -10.26
CA ASN A 220 8.84 18.69 -9.31
C ASN A 220 8.30 17.56 -8.43
N LEU A 221 7.05 17.14 -8.61
CA LEU A 221 6.52 15.98 -7.90
C LEU A 221 7.36 14.72 -8.18
N ASP A 222 7.71 14.01 -7.11
CA ASP A 222 8.29 12.68 -7.20
C ASP A 222 7.16 11.66 -7.37
N VAL A 223 7.07 11.09 -8.58
CA VAL A 223 6.05 10.10 -8.95
C VAL A 223 6.15 8.81 -8.12
N ASN A 224 7.28 8.58 -7.45
CA ASN A 224 7.52 7.42 -6.62
C ASN A 224 7.07 7.60 -5.17
N LYS A 225 6.52 8.76 -4.78
CA LYS A 225 5.95 8.94 -3.43
C LYS A 225 4.58 8.27 -3.27
N ALA A 226 4.18 8.06 -2.03
CA ALA A 226 2.84 7.57 -1.70
C ALA A 226 1.79 8.66 -2.01
N SER A 227 0.56 8.24 -2.32
CA SER A 227 -0.57 9.17 -2.44
C SER A 227 -0.87 9.79 -1.07
N GLY A 228 -1.34 11.05 -1.09
CA GLY A 228 -1.87 11.69 0.11
C GLY A 228 -3.26 11.14 0.51
N PRO A 229 -3.93 11.77 1.49
CA PRO A 229 -5.23 11.34 2.02
C PRO A 229 -6.31 11.14 0.95
N GLY A 230 -6.32 11.96 -0.11
CA GLY A 230 -7.27 11.86 -1.23
C GLY A 230 -6.96 10.74 -2.24
N GLY A 231 -5.97 9.88 -2.00
CA GLY A 231 -5.71 8.71 -2.84
C GLY A 231 -5.09 8.98 -4.21
N ILE A 232 -5.07 10.23 -4.69
CA ILE A 232 -4.53 10.61 -6.01
C ILE A 232 -3.00 10.42 -6.06
N PRO A 233 -2.50 9.58 -6.98
CA PRO A 233 -1.06 9.35 -7.16
C PRO A 233 -0.33 10.56 -7.76
N ALA A 234 0.88 10.84 -7.29
CA ALA A 234 1.74 11.91 -7.83
C ALA A 234 2.01 11.80 -9.35
N ILE A 235 2.01 10.58 -9.90
CA ILE A 235 2.14 10.36 -11.35
C ILE A 235 0.99 10.97 -12.15
N VAL A 236 -0.24 10.94 -11.61
CA VAL A 236 -1.43 11.52 -12.27
C VAL A 236 -1.32 13.04 -12.31
N LEU A 237 -1.04 13.64 -11.16
CA LEU A 237 -0.88 15.10 -11.01
C LEU A 237 0.26 15.64 -11.88
N LYS A 238 1.41 14.97 -11.88
CA LYS A 238 2.56 15.38 -12.68
C LYS A 238 2.29 15.27 -14.18
N THR A 239 1.70 14.16 -14.63
CA THR A 239 1.51 13.87 -16.06
C THR A 239 0.43 14.77 -16.68
N CYS A 240 -0.57 15.17 -15.90
CA CYS A 240 -1.63 16.07 -16.35
C CYS A 240 -1.27 17.55 -16.18
N GLY A 241 -0.49 17.90 -15.15
CA GLY A 241 -0.10 19.28 -14.86
C GLY A 241 0.92 19.90 -15.82
N MET A 242 1.63 19.10 -16.62
CA MET A 242 2.72 19.58 -17.50
C MET A 242 2.26 20.36 -18.74
N ASN A 243 0.97 20.30 -19.13
CA ASN A 243 0.47 20.92 -20.37
C ASN A 243 -0.51 22.09 -20.17
N CYS A 244 -0.76 22.57 -18.95
CA CYS A 244 -1.63 23.75 -18.71
C CYS A 244 -1.02 25.10 -19.17
N HIS A 245 -0.04 25.07 -20.08
CA HIS A 245 0.73 26.23 -20.57
C HIS A 245 0.19 26.85 -21.87
N GLN A 246 -0.93 26.39 -22.44
CA GLN A 246 -1.42 26.89 -23.75
C GLN A 246 -2.89 27.32 -23.82
N SER A 247 -3.52 27.66 -22.69
CA SER A 247 -4.86 28.27 -22.69
C SER A 247 -4.99 29.38 -21.68
#